data_AF-A0A382UZL5-F1
#
_entry.id   AF-A0A382UZL5-F1
#
_cell.length_a   1.000
_cell.length_b   1.000
_cell.length_c   1.000
_cell.angle_alpha   90.00
_cell.angle_beta   90.00
_cell.angle_gamma   90.00
#
_symmetry.space_group_name_H-M   'P 1'
#
loop_
_entity.id
_entity.type
_entity.pdbx_description
1 polymer ?
#
loop_
_entity_poly.entity_id
_entity_poly.type
_entity_poly.pdbx_seq_one_letter_code
_entity_poly.pdbx_strand_id
1 'polypeptide(L)' 'AMTAGSGGGVASVDGMIEPEVLCDTVIKSLEAEEFLVLPHPEVKTYMQRKSQDYDRWLKGMRRLHAQYAADEWP' A
#
# COMPACT_ATOMS: atom_id res chain seq x y z
N ALA A 1 -6.60 8.61 12.03
CA ALA A 1 -6.18 7.47 11.17
C ALA A 1 -4.91 7.87 10.43
N MET A 2 -4.04 6.92 10.06
CA MET A 2 -2.71 7.15 9.46
C MET A 2 -2.70 7.98 8.15
N THR A 3 -3.87 8.30 7.59
CA THR A 3 -4.04 9.14 6.39
C THR A 3 -5.16 10.20 6.55
N ALA A 4 -5.69 10.38 7.76
CA ALA A 4 -6.73 11.39 8.01
C ALA A 4 -6.12 12.79 7.81
N GLY A 5 -6.49 13.46 6.71
CA GLY A 5 -6.01 14.80 6.34
C GLY A 5 -4.92 14.82 5.26
N SER A 6 -4.38 13.68 4.81
CA SER A 6 -3.44 13.62 3.69
C SER A 6 -4.21 13.40 2.37
N GLY A 7 -4.87 14.46 1.88
CA GLY A 7 -5.54 14.43 0.59
C GLY A 7 -4.54 14.33 -0.56
N GLY A 8 -4.29 13.12 -1.06
CA GLY A 8 -3.50 12.90 -2.27
C GLY A 8 -2.02 12.64 -1.98
N GLY A 9 -1.67 11.36 -1.87
CA GLY A 9 -0.28 10.91 -1.87
C GLY A 9 -0.19 9.52 -2.50
N VAL A 10 1.03 9.04 -2.74
CA VAL A 10 1.25 7.70 -3.33
C VAL A 10 0.53 6.59 -2.55
N ALA A 11 0.31 6.77 -1.25
CA ALA A 11 -0.38 5.82 -0.38
C ALA A 11 -1.91 5.72 -0.62
N SER A 12 -2.52 6.68 -1.30
CA SER A 12 -3.96 6.66 -1.60
C SER A 12 -4.28 6.14 -3.01
N VAL A 13 -3.27 5.74 -3.80
CA VAL A 13 -3.44 5.38 -5.22
C VAL A 13 -4.35 4.17 -5.40
N ASP A 14 -4.20 3.14 -4.56
CA ASP A 14 -5.02 1.92 -4.61
C ASP A 14 -6.21 1.96 -3.64
N GLY A 15 -6.52 3.16 -3.12
CA GLY A 15 -7.68 3.42 -2.29
C GLY A 15 -7.49 3.12 -0.81
N MET A 16 -8.44 3.59 -0.01
CA MET A 16 -8.55 3.29 1.41
C MET A 16 -9.62 2.22 1.61
N ILE A 17 -9.41 1.31 2.56
CA ILE A 17 -10.43 0.35 3.00
C ILE A 17 -11.11 0.83 4.28
N GLU A 18 -12.40 0.52 4.41
CA GLU A 18 -13.13 0.78 5.64
C GLU A 18 -12.65 -0.13 6.78
N PRO A 19 -12.71 0.34 8.04
CA PRO A 19 -12.28 -0.45 9.20
C PRO A 19 -12.97 -1.81 9.31
N GLU A 20 -14.26 -1.89 8.98
CA GLU A 20 -15.04 -3.13 9.03
C GLU A 20 -14.50 -4.17 8.04
N VAL A 21 -14.12 -3.72 6.84
CA VAL A 21 -13.53 -4.58 5.80
C VAL A 21 -12.16 -5.10 6.22
N LEU A 22 -11.36 -4.25 6.89
CA LEU A 22 -10.09 -4.66 7.46
C LEU A 22 -10.28 -5.73 8.54
N CYS A 23 -11.23 -5.53 9.45
CA CYS A 23 -11.54 -6.50 10.51
C CYS A 23 -11.94 -7.86 9.95
N ASP A 24 -12.83 -7.89 8.96
CA ASP A 24 -13.25 -9.13 8.29
C ASP A 24 -12.07 -9.88 7.66
N THR A 25 -11.13 -9.14 7.06
CA THR A 25 -9.93 -9.73 6.46
C THR A 25 -9.04 -10.38 7.52
N VAL A 26 -8.82 -9.71 8.66
CA VAL A 26 -8.01 -10.25 9.76
C VAL A 26 -8.65 -11.50 10.34
N ILE A 27 -9.96 -11.49 10.61
CA ILE A 27 -10.69 -12.65 11.15
C ILE A 27 -10.53 -13.86 10.21
N LYS A 28 -10.77 -13.66 8.90
CA LYS A 28 -10.63 -14.73 7.90
C LYS A 28 -9.21 -15.29 7.83
N SER A 29 -8.18 -14.44 7.87
CA SER A 29 -6.80 -14.92 7.84
C SER A 29 -6.41 -15.67 9.12
N LEU A 30 -6.96 -15.29 10.27
CA LEU A 30 -6.76 -16.04 11.52
C LEU A 30 -7.42 -17.42 11.44
N GLU A 31 -8.64 -17.53 10.92
CA GLU A 31 -9.32 -18.81 10.69
C GLU A 31 -8.55 -19.71 9.71
N ALA A 32 -7.89 -19.10 8.72
CA ALA A 32 -7.05 -19.80 7.75
C ALA A 32 -5.61 -20.08 8.23
N GLU A 33 -5.28 -19.72 9.47
CA GLU A 33 -3.93 -19.83 10.05
C GLU A 33 -2.82 -19.16 9.19
N GLU A 34 -3.16 -18.07 8.52
CA GLU A 34 -2.24 -17.31 7.69
C GLU A 34 -1.39 -16.36 8.53
N PHE A 35 -0.07 -16.49 8.44
CA PHE A 35 0.85 -15.60 9.15
C PHE A 35 0.88 -14.18 8.55
N LEU A 36 0.84 -14.07 7.22
CA LEU A 36 0.94 -12.78 6.52
C LEU A 36 -0.44 -12.33 6.03
N VAL A 37 -1.07 -11.44 6.80
CA VAL A 37 -2.35 -10.82 6.45
C VAL A 37 -2.13 -9.63 5.53
N LEU A 38 -2.70 -9.67 4.33
CA LEU A 38 -2.63 -8.59 3.34
C LEU A 38 -4.05 -8.13 2.97
N PRO A 39 -4.61 -7.13 3.70
CA PRO A 39 -5.94 -6.59 3.41
C PRO A 39 -6.07 -6.02 1.99
N HIS A 40 -4.96 -5.52 1.48
CA HIS A 40 -4.78 -5.05 0.12
C HIS A 40 -4.00 -6.11 -0.68
N PRO A 41 -4.67 -6.95 -1.50
CA PRO A 41 -4.03 -8.07 -2.19
C PRO A 41 -2.90 -7.63 -3.15
N GLU A 42 -2.98 -6.42 -3.70
CA GLU A 42 -1.97 -5.78 -4.54
C GLU A 42 -0.60 -5.64 -3.83
N VAL A 43 -0.60 -5.49 -2.50
CA VAL A 43 0.63 -5.33 -1.70
C VAL A 43 1.54 -6.55 -1.84
N LYS A 44 0.98 -7.75 -2.02
CA LYS A 44 1.78 -8.96 -2.29
C LYS A 44 2.64 -8.79 -3.54
N THR A 45 2.03 -8.26 -4.59
CA THR A 45 2.73 -7.98 -5.86
C THR A 45 3.76 -6.87 -5.68
N TYR A 46 3.48 -5.85 -4.86
CA TYR A 46 4.45 -4.79 -4.56
C TYR A 46 5.67 -5.32 -3.82
N MET A 47 5.47 -6.17 -2.81
CA MET A 47 6.53 -6.84 -2.07
C MET A 47 7.40 -7.67 -3.02
N GLN A 48 6.79 -8.46 -3.90
CA GLN A 48 7.49 -9.28 -4.89
C GLN A 48 8.27 -8.43 -5.91
N ARG A 49 7.67 -7.38 -6.46
CA ARG A 49 8.36 -6.48 -7.42
C ARG A 49 9.54 -5.79 -6.77
N LYS A 50 9.37 -5.33 -5.52
CA LYS A 50 10.43 -4.68 -4.75
C LYS A 50 11.59 -5.63 -4.47
N SER A 51 11.31 -6.88 -4.10
CA SER A 51 12.36 -7.85 -3.77
C SER A 51 13.05 -8.44 -5.00
N GLN A 52 12.38 -8.53 -6.15
CA GLN A 52 12.95 -9.10 -7.37
C GLN A 52 13.99 -8.18 -8.04
N ASP A 53 13.75 -6.87 -8.07
CA ASP A 53 14.66 -5.90 -8.69
C ASP A 53 14.49 -4.52 -8.04
N TYR A 54 15.38 -4.25 -7.09
CA TYR A 54 15.31 -3.05 -6.26
C TYR A 54 15.62 -1.77 -7.05
N ASP A 55 16.56 -1.84 -8.00
CA ASP A 55 16.95 -0.69 -8.82
C ASP A 55 15.82 -0.28 -9.77
N ARG A 56 15.16 -1.26 -10.41
CA ARG A 56 13.97 -1.01 -11.22
C ARG A 56 12.82 -0.47 -10.37
N TRP A 57 12.61 -1.03 -9.18
CA TRP A 57 11.59 -0.56 -8.25
C TRP A 57 11.84 0.90 -7.84
N LEU A 58 13.07 1.26 -7.45
CA LEU A 58 13.44 2.64 -7.11
C LEU A 58 13.19 3.62 -8.26
N LYS A 59 13.55 3.24 -9.49
CA LYS A 59 13.26 4.06 -10.69
C LYS A 59 11.75 4.25 -10.86
N GLY A 60 10.93 3.22 -10.63
CA GLY A 60 9.48 3.30 -10.65
C GLY A 60 8.92 4.23 -9.57
N MET A 61 9.39 4.08 -8.33
CA MET A 61 8.94 4.92 -7.20
C MET A 61 9.28 6.40 -7.40
N ARG A 62 10.45 6.73 -7.96
CA ARG A 62 10.80 8.12 -8.28
C ARG A 62 9.83 8.74 -9.31
N ARG A 63 9.43 7.96 -10.32
CA ARG A 63 8.45 8.40 -11.32
C ARG A 63 7.07 8.60 -10.70
N LEU A 64 6.62 7.65 -9.88
CA LEU A 64 5.35 7.71 -9.18
C LEU A 64 5.31 8.90 -8.20
N HIS A 65 6.37 9.13 -7.45
CA HIS A 65 6.51 10.30 -6.58
C HIS A 65 6.43 11.61 -7.38
N ALA A 66 7.12 11.73 -8.53
CA ALA A 66 7.01 12.92 -9.37
C ALA A 66 5.60 13.17 -9.93
N GLN A 67 4.75 12.14 -10.01
CA GLN A 67 3.37 12.26 -10.48
C GLN A 67 2.37 12.63 -9.37
N TYR A 68 2.62 12.21 -8.14
CA TYR A 68 1.67 12.31 -7.02
C TYR A 68 2.19 13.11 -5.83
N ALA A 69 3.40 13.66 -5.90
CA ALA A 69 3.84 14.65 -4.94
C ALA A 69 2.94 15.88 -5.10
N ALA A 70 2.01 16.05 -4.16
CA ALA A 70 1.48 17.37 -3.87
C ALA A 70 2.70 18.27 -3.57
N ASP A 71 2.70 19.45 -4.16
CA ASP A 71 3.78 20.43 -4.11
C ASP A 71 3.90 20.99 -2.68
N GLU A 72 4.39 20.17 -1.74
CA GLU A 72 4.55 20.51 -0.33
C GLU A 72 5.57 19.55 0.32
N TRP A 73 6.81 19.61 -0.18
CA TRP A 73 8.01 19.24 0.58
C TRP A 73 9.05 20.33 0.28
N PRO A 74 9.61 21.05 1.28
CA PRO A 74 10.65 22.03 1.01
C PRO A 74 11.93 21.37 0.45
#